data_AF-A0A920JJI8-F1
#
_entry.id   AF-A0A920JJI8-F1
#
_cell.length_a   1.000
_cell.length_b   1.000
_cell.length_c   1.000
_cell.angle_alpha   90.00
_cell.angle_beta   90.00
_cell.angle_gamma   90.00
#
_symmetry.space_group_name_H-M   'P 1'
#
loop_
_entity.id
_entity.type
_entity.pdbx_description
1 polymer ?
#
loop_
_entity_poly.entity_id
_entity_poly.type
_entity_poly.pdbx_seq_one_letter_code
_entity_poly.pdbx_strand_id
1 'polypeptide(L)'
;MMIKNVGINILRRALEEPLRQIVSNAGSDSSVILNEVANGKGNFGYNAATDEYGDMIEMGIVDPTKVTRYALQNAASVTGLLLTTEAMVTEAPQDEAPVAPMPDMGGMGGMGGMM
;
A
#
# COMPACT_ATOMS: atom_id res chain seq x y z
N MET A 1 17.77 3.93 26.71
CA MET A 1 16.41 3.38 26.92
C MET A 1 15.32 4.22 26.25
N MET A 2 15.38 5.56 26.31
CA MET A 2 14.39 6.46 25.67
C MET A 2 14.15 6.25 24.17
N ILE A 3 15.20 6.06 23.35
CA ILE A 3 15.04 5.88 21.89
C ILE A 3 14.21 4.63 21.53
N LYS A 4 14.37 3.54 22.28
CA LYS A 4 13.59 2.30 22.07
C LYS A 4 12.09 2.54 22.29
N ASN A 5 11.74 3.37 23.27
CA ASN A 5 10.34 3.69 23.57
C ASN A 5 9.68 4.51 22.45
N VAL A 6 10.44 5.40 21.81
CA VAL A 6 9.94 6.18 20.65
C VAL A 6 9.59 5.25 19.49
N GLY A 7 10.49 4.34 19.11
CA GLY A 7 10.23 3.38 18.02
C GLY A 7 9.03 2.47 18.30
N ILE A 8 8.89 1.98 19.53
CA ILE A 8 7.73 1.18 19.93
C ILE A 8 6.43 1.98 19.82
N ASN A 9 6.43 3.25 20.25
CA ASN A 9 5.24 4.10 20.15
C ASN A 9 4.85 4.40 18.70
N ILE A 10 5.83 4.59 17.81
CA ILE A 10 5.57 4.74 16.36
C ILE A 10 4.89 3.48 15.82
N LEU A 11 5.42 2.30 16.15
CA LEU A 11 4.82 1.03 15.72
C LEU A 11 3.41 0.83 16.28
N ARG A 12 3.19 1.12 17.56
CA ARG A 12 1.85 1.03 18.17
C ARG A 12 0.83 1.87 17.43
N ARG A 13 1.17 3.13 17.14
CA ARG A 13 0.32 4.01 16.35
C ARG A 13 0.13 3.51 14.91
N ALA A 14 1.19 3.03 14.25
CA ALA A 14 1.09 2.53 12.89
C ALA A 14 0.19 1.29 12.75
N LEU A 15 0.13 0.44 13.77
CA LEU A 15 -0.74 -0.75 13.79
C LEU A 15 -2.24 -0.41 13.87
N GLU A 16 -2.59 0.81 14.28
CA GLU A 16 -3.97 1.32 14.28
C GLU A 16 -4.44 1.73 12.89
N GLU A 17 -3.52 2.10 11.99
CA GLU A 17 -3.84 2.69 10.69
C GLU A 17 -4.67 1.78 9.76
N PRO A 18 -4.45 0.45 9.69
CA PRO A 18 -5.30 -0.41 8.85
C PRO A 18 -6.78 -0.33 9.23
N LEU A 19 -7.10 -0.35 10.54
CA LEU A 19 -8.48 -0.21 11.01
C LEU A 19 -9.03 1.19 10.71
N ARG A 20 -8.24 2.24 10.95
CA ARG A 20 -8.66 3.62 10.62
C ARG A 20 -9.01 3.77 9.16
N GLN A 21 -8.20 3.19 8.28
CA GLN A 21 -8.43 3.25 6.84
C GLN A 21 -9.71 2.51 6.44
N ILE A 22 -9.96 1.32 6.99
CA ILE A 22 -11.19 0.56 6.74
C ILE A 22 -12.41 1.38 7.16
N VAL A 23 -12.39 1.93 8.38
CA VAL A 23 -13.49 2.73 8.92
C VAL A 23 -13.72 4.01 8.12
N SER A 24 -12.64 4.71 7.77
CA SER A 24 -12.73 5.92 6.95
C SER A 24 -13.29 5.63 5.56
N ASN A 25 -12.95 4.48 4.97
CA ASN A 25 -13.50 4.06 3.68
C ASN A 25 -14.99 3.71 3.77
N ALA A 26 -15.45 3.26 4.93
CA ALA A 26 -16.87 3.05 5.22
C ALA A 26 -17.63 4.35 5.53
N GLY A 27 -16.93 5.49 5.71
CA GLY A 27 -17.54 6.80 5.97
C GLY A 27 -17.81 7.11 7.45
N SER A 28 -17.34 6.26 8.35
CA SER A 28 -17.54 6.39 9.81
C SER A 28 -16.35 7.08 10.50
N ASP A 29 -16.54 7.56 11.73
CA ASP A 29 -15.47 8.21 12.50
C ASP A 29 -14.50 7.17 13.08
N SER A 30 -13.32 7.10 12.46
CA SER A 30 -12.24 6.19 12.85
C SER A 30 -11.75 6.36 14.29
N SER A 31 -11.85 7.55 14.89
CA SER A 31 -11.34 7.79 16.24
C SER A 31 -12.25 7.21 17.32
N VAL A 32 -13.56 7.23 17.10
CA VAL A 32 -14.54 6.65 18.03
C VAL A 32 -14.44 5.13 18.00
N ILE A 33 -14.50 4.55 16.79
CA ILE A 33 -14.47 3.10 16.59
C ILE A 33 -13.15 2.50 17.10
N LEU A 34 -12.02 3.16 16.83
CA LEU A 34 -10.74 2.62 17.27
C LEU A 34 -10.59 2.62 18.78
N ASN A 35 -11.06 3.66 19.48
CA ASN A 35 -11.06 3.68 20.94
C ASN A 35 -11.93 2.56 21.53
N GLU A 36 -13.10 2.32 20.94
CA GLU A 36 -14.00 1.25 21.38
C GLU A 36 -13.34 -0.14 21.20
N VAL A 37 -12.79 -0.41 20.02
CA VAL A 37 -12.08 -1.67 19.73
C VAL A 37 -10.85 -1.85 20.64
N ALA A 38 -10.10 -0.79 20.91
CA ALA A 38 -8.92 -0.83 21.79
C ALA A 38 -9.27 -1.12 23.26
N ASN A 39 -10.46 -0.75 23.72
CA ASN A 39 -10.97 -1.08 25.05
C ASN A 39 -11.51 -2.52 25.15
N GLY A 40 -11.79 -3.16 24.00
CA GLY A 40 -12.18 -4.55 23.90
C GLY A 40 -11.04 -5.53 24.23
N LYS A 41 -11.37 -6.82 24.22
CA LYS A 41 -10.42 -7.92 24.46
C LYS A 41 -10.65 -9.07 23.50
N GLY A 42 -9.61 -9.86 23.26
CA GLY A 42 -9.70 -11.05 22.43
C GLY A 42 -10.03 -10.67 20.98
N ASN A 43 -11.08 -11.28 20.43
CA ASN A 43 -11.51 -11.07 19.05
C ASN A 43 -12.55 -9.95 18.89
N PHE A 44 -12.76 -9.12 19.91
CA PHE A 44 -13.68 -8.00 19.79
C PHE A 44 -13.19 -7.02 18.72
N GLY A 45 -14.08 -6.65 17.80
CA GLY A 45 -13.79 -5.70 16.75
C GLY A 45 -15.05 -5.02 16.21
N TYR A 46 -14.90 -4.36 15.07
CA TYR A 46 -15.95 -3.61 14.39
C TYR A 46 -16.11 -4.11 12.96
N ASN A 47 -17.35 -4.39 12.56
CA ASN A 47 -17.73 -4.78 11.22
C ASN A 47 -18.14 -3.54 10.41
N ALA A 48 -17.25 -3.08 9.53
CA ALA A 48 -17.49 -1.92 8.68
C ALA A 48 -18.56 -2.12 7.59
N ALA A 49 -19.03 -3.35 7.36
CA ALA A 49 -20.11 -3.62 6.40
C ALA A 49 -21.51 -3.48 7.03
N THR A 50 -21.64 -3.69 8.33
CA THR A 50 -22.92 -3.67 9.06
C THR A 50 -23.00 -2.61 10.15
N ASP A 51 -21.88 -1.92 10.44
CA ASP A 51 -21.73 -0.94 11.52
C ASP A 51 -21.93 -1.52 12.95
N GLU A 52 -21.64 -2.82 13.13
CA GLU A 52 -21.82 -3.51 14.41
C GLU A 52 -20.49 -3.88 15.08
N TYR A 53 -20.48 -3.91 16.41
CA TYR A 53 -19.36 -4.38 17.22
C TYR A 53 -19.62 -5.79 17.75
N GLY A 54 -18.57 -6.60 17.87
CA GLY A 54 -18.68 -7.93 18.48
C GLY A 54 -17.49 -8.83 18.17
N ASP A 55 -17.67 -10.14 18.30
CA ASP A 55 -16.61 -11.11 18.05
C ASP A 55 -16.40 -11.31 16.54
N MET A 56 -15.22 -10.95 16.04
CA MET A 56 -14.90 -11.02 14.62
C MET A 56 -14.90 -12.45 14.06
N ILE A 57 -14.62 -13.46 14.90
CA ILE A 57 -14.66 -14.88 14.50
C ILE A 57 -16.10 -15.33 14.33
N GLU A 58 -16.99 -14.99 15.26
CA GLU A 58 -18.42 -15.30 15.14
C GLU A 58 -19.06 -14.60 13.93
N MET A 59 -18.62 -13.39 13.60
CA MET A 59 -19.02 -12.66 12.39
C MET A 59 -18.40 -13.21 11.10
N GLY A 60 -17.47 -14.17 11.18
CA GLY A 60 -16.81 -14.77 10.01
C GLY A 60 -15.78 -13.88 9.33
N ILE A 61 -15.35 -12.79 9.98
CA ILE A 61 -14.32 -11.87 9.47
C ILE A 61 -12.99 -12.29 10.09
N VAL A 62 -12.28 -13.18 9.40
CA VAL A 62 -11.06 -13.81 9.90
C VAL A 62 -9.92 -13.61 8.91
N ASP A 63 -8.81 -13.06 9.38
CA ASP A 63 -7.57 -13.00 8.63
C ASP A 63 -6.66 -14.19 8.97
N PRO A 64 -6.12 -14.91 7.97
CA PRO A 64 -5.13 -15.95 8.24
C PRO A 64 -3.89 -15.36 8.90
N THR A 65 -3.38 -15.99 9.96
CA THR A 65 -2.19 -15.52 10.71
C THR A 65 -0.99 -15.24 9.81
N LYS A 66 -0.83 -16.04 8.74
CA LYS A 66 0.22 -15.86 7.75
C LYS A 66 0.14 -14.48 7.07
N VAL A 67 -1.05 -14.04 6.71
CA VAL A 67 -1.28 -12.78 5.98
C VAL A 67 -0.88 -11.59 6.84
N THR A 68 -1.44 -11.46 8.04
CA THR A 68 -1.16 -10.34 8.95
C THR A 68 0.31 -10.27 9.34
N ARG A 69 0.94 -11.44 9.60
CA ARG A 69 2.37 -11.50 9.94
C ARG A 69 3.26 -11.03 8.80
N TYR A 70 3.05 -11.53 7.59
CA TYR A 70 3.87 -11.13 6.45
C TYR A 70 3.64 -9.68 6.03
N ALA A 71 2.40 -9.19 6.14
CA ALA A 71 2.10 -7.77 5.88
C ALA A 71 2.95 -6.85 6.77
N LEU A 72 2.97 -7.11 8.08
CA LEU A 72 3.77 -6.31 9.02
C LEU A 72 5.28 -6.47 8.78
N GLN A 73 5.77 -7.70 8.57
CA GLN A 73 7.19 -7.96 8.34
C GLN A 73 7.71 -7.28 7.07
N ASN A 74 6.96 -7.37 5.98
CA ASN A 74 7.34 -6.75 4.71
C ASN A 74 7.32 -5.21 4.83
N ALA A 75 6.31 -4.64 5.48
CA ALA A 75 6.23 -3.20 5.72
C ALA A 75 7.39 -2.70 6.58
N ALA A 76 7.73 -3.41 7.66
CA ALA A 76 8.87 -3.10 8.50
C ALA A 76 10.20 -3.22 7.72
N SER A 77 10.34 -4.22 6.85
CA SER A 77 11.53 -4.41 6.01
C SER A 77 11.77 -3.23 5.06
N VAL A 78 10.73 -2.80 4.33
CA VAL A 78 10.83 -1.66 3.41
C VAL A 78 11.08 -0.36 4.18
N THR A 79 10.39 -0.16 5.30
CA THR A 79 10.59 1.03 6.15
C THR A 79 12.00 1.09 6.70
N GLY A 80 12.56 -0.05 7.13
CA GLY A 80 13.94 -0.16 7.58
C GLY A 80 14.93 0.27 6.51
N LEU A 81 14.75 -0.22 5.27
CA LEU A 81 15.56 0.20 4.13
C LEU A 81 15.49 1.72 3.92
N LEU A 82 14.28 2.27 3.83
CA LEU A 82 14.06 3.70 3.56
C LEU A 82 14.64 4.61 4.66
N LEU A 83 14.44 4.28 5.94
CA LEU A 83 14.93 5.08 7.07
C LEU A 83 16.46 5.14 7.15
N THR A 84 17.16 4.14 6.60
CA THR A 84 18.63 4.09 6.57
C THR A 84 19.23 4.53 5.23
N THR A 85 18.38 4.92 4.27
CA THR A 85 18.84 5.35 2.94
C THR A 85 19.16 6.84 2.98
N GLU A 86 20.44 7.18 2.89
CA GLU A 86 20.91 8.57 2.93
C GLU A 86 20.93 9.26 1.55
N ALA A 87 20.93 8.49 0.46
CA ALA A 87 20.98 9.03 -0.89
C ALA A 87 20.20 8.14 -1.89
N MET A 88 19.55 8.80 -2.86
CA MET A 88 18.90 8.16 -4.00
C MET A 88 19.44 8.81 -5.28
N VAL A 89 19.96 8.01 -6.21
CA VAL A 89 20.42 8.46 -7.51
C VAL A 89 19.38 8.06 -8.55
N THR A 90 18.98 9.01 -9.40
CA THR A 90 18.02 8.79 -10.48
C THR A 90 18.58 9.33 -11.78
N GLU A 91 18.18 8.74 -12.91
CA GLU A 91 18.51 9.26 -14.23
C GLU A 91 17.67 10.50 -14.54
N ALA A 92 18.24 11.47 -15.24
CA ALA A 92 17.50 12.62 -15.71
C ALA A 92 16.44 12.20 -16.74
N PRO A 93 15.27 12.86 -16.79
CA PRO A 93 14.33 12.66 -17.89
C PRO A 93 15.05 12.82 -19.22
N GLN A 94 14.97 11.81 -20.08
CA GLN A 94 15.48 11.91 -21.44
C GLN A 94 14.37 12.48 -22.31
N ASP A 95 14.67 13.54 -23.05
CA ASP A 95 13.83 13.92 -24.18
C ASP A 95 13.85 12.76 -25.18
N GLU A 96 12.67 12.36 -25.69
CA GLU A 96 12.62 11.38 -26.77
C GLU A 96 13.52 11.87 -27.91
N ALA A 97 14.54 11.08 -28.26
CA ALA A 97 15.41 11.41 -29.38
C ALA A 97 14.51 11.62 -30.61
N PRO A 98 14.66 12.73 -31.36
CA PRO A 98 13.91 12.92 -32.58
C PRO A 98 14.11 11.67 -33.43
N VAL A 99 13.01 10.96 -33.71
CA VAL A 99 13.02 9.79 -34.59
C VAL A 99 13.70 10.27 -35.87
N ALA A 100 14.93 9.82 -36.10
CA ALA A 100 15.68 10.23 -37.27
C ALA A 100 14.78 9.95 -38.47
N PRO A 101 14.57 10.92 -39.38
CA PRO A 101 13.76 10.68 -40.56
C PRO A 101 14.36 9.46 -41.25
N MET A 102 13.61 8.34 -41.23
CA MET A 102 13.93 7.16 -42.02
C MET A 102 14.26 7.67 -43.42
N PRO A 103 15.44 7.31 -43.98
CA PRO A 103 15.76 7.69 -45.34
C PRO A 103 14.59 7.29 -46.22
N ASP A 104 14.05 8.28 -46.93
CA ASP A 104 13.09 8.06 -47.99
C ASP A 104 13.63 6.89 -48.81
N MET A 105 12.91 5.75 -48.83
CA MET A 105 13.26 4.61 -49.66
C MET A 105 12.97 5.01 -51.12
N GLY A 106 13.81 5.93 -51.62
CA GLY A 106 13.99 6.19 -53.02
C GLY A 106 14.60 4.95 -53.64
N GLY A 107 13.78 4.19 -54.33
CA GLY A 107 14.24 3.13 -55.22
C GLY A 107 13.59 1.77 -54.99
N MET A 108 12.30 1.67 -55.31
CA MET A 108 11.81 0.45 -55.95
C MET A 108 10.97 0.87 -57.16
N GLY A 109 11.68 1.19 -58.24
CA GLY A 109 11.07 1.36 -59.54
C GLY A 109 10.45 0.03 -60.02
N GLY A 110 9.38 0.17 -60.80
CA GLY A 110 9.06 -0.77 -61.86
C GLY A 110 8.38 -2.07 -61.47
N MET A 111 7.06 -2.00 -61.23
CA MET A 111 6.11 -3.03 -61.66
C MET A 111 4.77 -2.32 -61.78
N GLY A 112 4.37 -1.84 -62.96
CA GLY A 112 4.09 -2.70 -64.11
C GLY A 112 2.68 -3.24 -63.91
N GLY A 113 1.70 -2.62 -64.56
CA GLY A 113 0.32 -2.61 -64.11
C GLY A 113 -0.43 -3.94 -64.14
N MET A 114 -1.52 -3.98 -63.39
CA MET A 114 -2.74 -4.65 -63.80
C MET A 114 -3.93 -4.04 -63.04
N MET A 115 -5.05 -4.00 -63.76
CA MET A 115 -6.37 -3.49 -63.35
C MET A 115 -6.84 -4.00 -61.99
#